data_AF-A0A939HGX3-F1
#
_entry.id   AF-A0A939HGX3-F1
#
_cell.length_a   1.000
_cell.length_b   1.000
_cell.length_c   1.000
_cell.angle_alpha   90.00
_cell.angle_beta   90.00
_cell.angle_gamma   90.00
#
_symmetry.space_group_name_H-M   'P 1'
#
loop_
_entity.id
_entity.type
_entity.pdbx_description
1 polymer ?
#
loop_
_entity_poly.entity_id
_entity_poly.type
_entity_poly.pdbx_seq_one_letter_code
_entity_poly.pdbx_strand_id
1 'polypeptide(L)'
;MLYDSETSGACNIIPFQMEILSRHRDYLSRWVEAGMPMGVSDADIFPAEQKQAGVSSGYVLVWVRETPDPAYKVYSRGNRWVVMDAIRDTALGNFNSFSDALHMIRPVLPREQNIVAA
;
A
#
# COMPACT_ATOMS: atom_id res chain seq x y z
N MET A 1 42.93 1.97 37.83
CA MET A 1 42.17 3.09 37.24
C MET A 1 41.20 2.48 36.24
N LEU A 2 39.92 2.62 36.52
CA LEU A 2 38.82 2.19 35.66
C LEU A 2 38.71 3.19 34.50
N TYR A 3 38.67 2.71 33.26
CA TYR A 3 38.18 3.49 32.13
C TYR A 3 37.01 2.71 31.56
N ASP A 4 35.84 3.31 31.70
CA ASP A 4 34.54 2.88 31.24
C ASP A 4 34.59 2.35 29.80
N SER A 5 34.08 1.12 29.64
CA SER A 5 33.61 0.63 28.35
C SER A 5 32.40 1.45 27.95
N GLU A 6 32.60 2.54 27.20
CA GLU A 6 31.52 3.20 26.45
C GLU A 6 31.03 2.25 25.35
N THR A 7 30.19 1.30 25.76
CA THR A 7 29.29 0.60 24.87
C THR A 7 28.26 1.63 24.42
N SER A 8 28.57 2.32 23.32
CA SER A 8 27.60 3.10 22.56
C SER A 8 26.48 2.15 22.14
N GLY A 9 25.44 2.08 22.96
CA GLY A 9 24.24 1.31 22.70
C GLY A 9 23.54 1.92 21.50
N ALA A 10 23.95 1.52 20.29
CA ALA A 10 23.24 1.83 19.06
C ALA A 10 21.83 1.27 19.20
N CYS A 11 20.88 2.14 19.52
CA CYS A 11 19.47 1.80 19.54
C CYS A 11 19.09 1.45 18.10
N ASN A 12 18.99 0.15 17.79
CA ASN A 12 18.53 -0.32 16.49
C ASN A 12 17.04 -0.01 16.35
N ILE A 13 16.74 1.21 15.91
CA ILE A 13 15.38 1.60 15.54
C ILE A 13 15.06 0.88 14.23
N ILE A 14 14.29 -0.21 14.32
CA ILE A 14 13.75 -0.88 13.15
C ILE A 14 12.45 -0.16 12.79
N PRO A 15 12.37 0.57 11.67
CA PRO A 15 11.15 1.23 11.27
C PRO A 15 10.07 0.17 11.01
N PHE A 16 8.91 0.35 11.65
CA PHE A 16 7.76 -0.49 11.38
C PHE A 16 7.38 -0.39 9.90
N GLN A 17 7.10 -1.54 9.28
CA GLN A 17 6.76 -1.64 7.88
C GLN A 17 5.58 -2.58 7.72
N MET A 18 4.48 -2.05 7.21
CA MET A 18 3.31 -2.86 6.88
C MET A 18 3.54 -3.63 5.58
N GLU A 19 3.19 -4.90 5.52
CA GLU A 19 3.38 -5.73 4.32
C GLU A 19 2.06 -6.03 3.59
N ILE A 20 2.19 -6.42 2.32
CA ILE A 20 1.06 -6.96 1.56
C ILE A 20 0.86 -8.42 1.97
N LEU A 21 -0.28 -8.71 2.60
CA LEU A 21 -0.62 -10.02 3.14
C LEU A 21 -1.65 -10.73 2.24
N SER A 22 -1.83 -12.05 2.42
CA SER A 22 -2.76 -12.85 1.60
C SER A 22 -4.17 -12.26 1.54
N ARG A 23 -4.69 -11.79 2.68
CA ARG A 23 -6.01 -11.12 2.74
C ARG A 23 -6.13 -9.89 1.82
N HIS A 24 -5.03 -9.17 1.58
CA HIS A 24 -5.04 -8.03 0.68
C HIS A 24 -5.11 -8.49 -0.77
N ARG A 25 -4.54 -9.66 -1.10
CA ARG A 25 -4.67 -10.30 -2.42
C ARG A 25 -6.12 -10.70 -2.69
N ASP A 26 -6.74 -11.36 -1.72
CA ASP A 26 -8.15 -11.77 -1.81
C ASP A 26 -9.06 -10.55 -1.97
N TYR A 27 -8.80 -9.49 -1.21
CA TYR A 27 -9.54 -8.22 -1.32
C TYR A 27 -9.32 -7.56 -2.69
N LEU A 28 -8.08 -7.51 -3.19
CA LEU A 28 -7.75 -6.93 -4.49
C LEU A 28 -8.48 -7.65 -5.63
N SER A 29 -8.51 -8.99 -5.63
CA SER A 29 -9.24 -9.79 -6.62
C SER A 29 -10.72 -9.39 -6.69
N ARG A 30 -11.40 -9.32 -5.53
CA ARG A 30 -12.81 -8.91 -5.46
C ARG A 30 -13.03 -7.47 -5.92
N TRP A 31 -12.07 -6.59 -5.60
CA TRP A 31 -12.13 -5.19 -6.01
C TRP A 31 -11.96 -5.03 -7.52
N VAL A 32 -11.05 -5.78 -8.15
CA VAL A 32 -10.86 -5.77 -9.61
C VAL A 32 -12.12 -6.25 -10.31
N GLU A 33 -12.70 -7.38 -9.88
CA GLU A 33 -13.94 -7.92 -10.42
C GLU A 33 -15.09 -6.91 -10.34
N ALA A 34 -15.28 -6.30 -9.16
CA ALA A 34 -16.32 -5.27 -8.97
C ALA A 34 -16.04 -3.97 -9.74
N GLY A 35 -14.77 -3.68 -10.03
CA GLY A 35 -14.33 -2.47 -10.70
C GLY A 35 -14.41 -2.50 -12.22
N MET A 36 -14.58 -3.67 -12.84
CA MET A 36 -14.64 -3.81 -14.31
C MET A 36 -15.67 -2.88 -14.97
N PRO A 37 -16.92 -2.75 -14.47
CA PRO A 37 -17.91 -1.84 -15.06
C PRO A 37 -17.52 -0.35 -14.94
N MET A 38 -16.62 -0.02 -14.00
CA MET A 38 -16.14 1.34 -13.74
C MET A 38 -14.78 1.65 -14.39
N GLY A 39 -14.33 0.79 -15.31
CA GLY A 39 -13.13 1.01 -16.11
C GLY A 39 -11.82 0.56 -15.46
N VAL A 40 -11.87 -0.12 -14.31
CA VAL A 40 -10.71 -0.89 -13.82
C VAL A 40 -10.51 -2.07 -14.77
N SER A 41 -9.33 -2.16 -15.39
CA SER A 41 -9.02 -3.24 -16.33
C SER A 41 -8.32 -4.39 -15.63
N ASP A 42 -7.34 -4.08 -14.80
CA ASP A 42 -6.56 -5.07 -14.07
C ASP A 42 -5.86 -4.44 -12.85
N ALA A 43 -5.43 -5.27 -11.91
CA ALA A 43 -4.50 -4.89 -10.86
C ALA A 43 -3.72 -6.10 -10.33
N ASP A 44 -2.42 -5.93 -10.10
CA ASP A 44 -1.56 -7.01 -9.60
C ASP A 44 -0.48 -6.50 -8.62
N ILE A 45 0.06 -7.42 -7.84
CA ILE A 45 1.06 -7.18 -6.80
C ILE A 45 2.45 -7.57 -7.30
N PHE A 46 3.35 -6.60 -7.24
CA PHE A 46 4.74 -6.74 -7.64
C PHE A 46 5.66 -6.67 -6.44
N PRO A 47 6.77 -7.42 -6.42
CA PRO A 47 7.82 -7.24 -5.44
C PRO A 47 8.54 -5.91 -5.67
N ALA A 48 8.96 -5.27 -4.59
CA ALA A 48 9.86 -4.12 -4.65
C ALA A 48 11.26 -4.61 -5.05
N GLU A 49 11.80 -4.07 -6.15
CA GLU A 49 13.15 -4.41 -6.62
C GLU A 49 14.23 -4.02 -5.59
N GLN A 50 13.99 -2.96 -4.83
CA GLN A 50 14.88 -2.49 -3.80
C GLN A 50 14.14 -2.26 -2.49
N LYS A 51 14.64 -2.86 -1.40
CA LYS A 51 14.14 -2.58 -0.05
C LYS A 51 14.53 -1.16 0.34
N GLN A 52 13.53 -0.31 0.54
CA GLN A 52 13.69 1.01 1.15
C GLN A 52 13.19 0.97 2.59
N ALA A 53 13.90 1.64 3.49
CA ALA A 53 13.54 1.64 4.91
C ALA A 53 12.12 2.21 5.11
N GLY A 54 11.22 1.39 5.68
CA GLY A 54 9.85 1.78 5.96
C GLY A 54 8.92 1.77 4.75
N VAL A 55 9.27 1.11 3.65
CA VAL A 55 8.40 0.91 2.46
C VAL A 55 8.20 -0.57 2.22
N SER A 56 6.95 -1.02 2.01
CA SER A 56 6.62 -2.44 1.82
C SER A 56 7.50 -3.14 0.78
N SER A 57 7.75 -4.43 1.01
CA SER A 57 8.49 -5.29 0.08
C SER A 57 7.74 -5.60 -1.22
N GLY A 58 6.53 -5.07 -1.39
CA GLY A 58 5.77 -5.12 -2.61
C GLY A 58 4.85 -3.92 -2.78
N TYR A 59 4.28 -3.78 -3.97
CA TYR A 59 3.35 -2.71 -4.33
C TYR A 59 2.30 -3.25 -5.29
N VAL A 60 1.16 -2.57 -5.39
CA VAL A 60 0.09 -2.87 -6.33
C VAL A 60 0.17 -1.88 -7.48
N LEU A 61 0.03 -2.37 -8.70
CA LEU A 61 -0.23 -1.54 -9.88
C LEU A 61 -1.67 -1.75 -10.32
N VAL A 62 -2.31 -0.67 -10.76
CA VAL A 62 -3.70 -0.69 -11.22
C VAL A 62 -3.79 -0.10 -12.62
N TRP A 63 -4.38 -0.85 -13.54
CA TRP A 63 -4.64 -0.46 -14.92
C TRP A 63 -6.10 -0.04 -15.10
N VAL A 64 -6.29 1.05 -15.84
CA VAL A 64 -7.61 1.55 -16.22
C VAL A 64 -7.69 1.67 -17.74
N ARG A 65 -8.91 1.63 -18.25
CA ARG A 65 -9.33 1.22 -19.62
C ARG A 65 -8.76 1.97 -20.84
N GLU A 66 -7.73 2.79 -20.69
CA GLU A 66 -7.28 3.69 -21.76
C GLU A 66 -5.77 3.68 -22.00
N THR A 67 -4.98 2.96 -21.18
CA THR A 67 -3.52 2.93 -21.32
C THR A 67 -2.94 1.54 -21.05
N PRO A 68 -1.91 1.12 -21.80
CA PRO A 68 -1.12 -0.07 -21.43
C PRO A 68 -0.32 0.18 -20.14
N ASP A 69 -0.08 1.44 -19.81
CA ASP A 69 0.62 1.85 -18.60
C ASP A 69 -0.31 1.80 -17.38
N PRO A 70 0.20 1.37 -16.21
CA PRO A 70 -0.57 1.43 -14.96
C PRO A 70 -0.88 2.88 -14.63
N ALA A 71 -2.12 3.16 -14.22
CA ALA A 71 -2.54 4.50 -13.84
C ALA A 71 -2.23 4.81 -12.37
N TYR A 72 -2.26 3.80 -11.50
CA TYR A 72 -2.03 3.99 -10.07
C TYR A 72 -1.04 2.98 -9.51
N LYS A 73 -0.28 3.43 -8.51
CA LYS A 73 0.59 2.59 -7.69
C LYS A 73 0.16 2.71 -6.23
N VAL A 74 -0.01 1.58 -5.56
CA VAL A 74 -0.35 1.52 -4.13
C VAL A 74 0.70 0.74 -3.38
N TYR A 75 1.24 1.30 -2.30
CA TYR A 75 2.24 0.62 -1.48
C TYR A 75 2.10 1.07 -0.03
N SER A 76 2.71 0.34 0.90
CA SER A 76 2.75 0.78 2.28
C SER A 76 4.00 1.62 2.52
N ARG A 77 3.85 2.66 3.34
CA ARG A 77 4.95 3.41 3.93
C ARG A 77 4.70 3.58 5.42
N GLY A 78 5.54 2.96 6.24
CA GLY A 78 5.32 2.86 7.68
C GLY A 78 4.03 2.09 7.98
N ASN A 79 3.08 2.78 8.60
CA ASN A 79 1.74 2.28 8.94
C ASN A 79 0.63 2.85 8.03
N ARG A 80 0.98 3.48 6.91
CA ARG A 80 0.02 4.06 5.96
C ARG A 80 0.11 3.38 4.61
N TRP A 81 -0.99 3.37 3.88
CA TRP A 81 -1.04 3.04 2.47
C TRP A 81 -0.97 4.32 1.64
N VAL A 82 -0.02 4.38 0.72
CA VAL A 82 0.18 5.51 -0.19
C VAL A 82 -0.44 5.15 -1.53
N VAL A 83 -1.24 6.05 -2.09
CA VAL A 83 -1.69 5.97 -3.49
C VAL A 83 -0.94 7.02 -4.28
N MET A 84 -0.35 6.62 -5.40
CA MET A 84 0.33 7.49 -6.34
C MET A 84 -0.30 7.39 -7.73
N ASP A 85 -0.31 8.50 -8.45
CA ASP A 85 -0.44 8.53 -9.89
C ASP A 85 0.86 7.95 -10.47
N ALA A 86 0.76 6.81 -11.15
CA ALA A 86 1.93 6.10 -11.67
C ALA A 86 2.50 6.74 -12.94
N ILE A 87 1.73 7.57 -13.64
CA ILE A 87 2.16 8.27 -14.86
C ILE A 87 2.90 9.56 -14.50
N ARG A 88 2.39 10.29 -13.50
CA ARG A 88 2.93 11.58 -13.05
C ARG A 88 3.88 11.48 -11.86
N ASP A 89 4.10 10.28 -11.35
CA ASP A 89 4.91 10.00 -10.15
C ASP A 89 4.54 10.92 -8.96
N THR A 90 3.25 11.17 -8.78
CA THR A 90 2.75 12.13 -7.79
C THR A 90 1.88 11.44 -6.75
N ALA A 91 2.14 11.70 -5.47
CA ALA A 91 1.32 11.17 -4.38
C ALA A 91 -0.09 11.79 -4.39
N LEU A 92 -1.09 10.93 -4.41
CA LEU A 92 -2.51 11.30 -4.41
C LEU A 92 -3.11 11.28 -3.00
N GLY A 93 -2.59 10.44 -2.10
CA GLY A 93 -3.06 10.40 -0.72
C GLY A 93 -2.41 9.32 0.14
N ASN A 94 -2.65 9.42 1.45
CA ASN A 94 -2.21 8.48 2.46
C ASN A 94 -3.41 7.97 3.27
N PHE A 95 -3.52 6.66 3.44
CA PHE A 95 -4.68 5.99 4.01
C PHE A 95 -4.30 5.05 5.16
N ASN A 96 -5.23 4.81 6.07
CA ASN A 96 -5.01 3.91 7.22
C ASN A 96 -5.17 2.44 6.83
N SER A 97 -5.93 2.15 5.77
CA SER A 97 -6.26 0.79 5.36
C SER A 97 -6.08 0.62 3.85
N PHE A 98 -5.86 -0.63 3.44
CA PHE A 98 -5.72 -0.99 2.03
C PHE A 98 -7.03 -0.77 1.27
N SER A 99 -8.17 -1.05 1.92
CA SER A 99 -9.50 -0.84 1.35
C SER A 99 -9.81 0.64 1.11
N ASP A 100 -9.39 1.55 2.01
CA ASP A 100 -9.53 2.99 1.82
C ASP A 100 -8.70 3.51 0.65
N ALA A 101 -7.47 2.99 0.48
CA ALA A 101 -6.60 3.33 -0.63
C ALA A 101 -7.23 2.92 -1.97
N LEU A 102 -7.74 1.69 -2.09
CA LEU A 102 -8.43 1.24 -3.30
C LEU A 102 -9.75 1.97 -3.53
N HIS A 103 -10.47 2.33 -2.47
CA HIS A 103 -11.67 3.16 -2.55
C HIS A 103 -11.41 4.53 -3.15
N MET A 104 -10.25 5.14 -2.85
CA MET A 104 -9.88 6.43 -3.44
C MET A 104 -9.70 6.31 -4.96
N ILE A 105 -9.15 5.20 -5.43
CA ILE A 105 -9.05 4.91 -6.87
C ILE A 105 -10.46 4.70 -7.44
N ARG A 106 -11.21 3.74 -6.91
CA ARG A 106 -12.61 3.47 -7.26
C ARG A 106 -13.40 2.87 -6.09
N PRO A 107 -14.56 3.44 -5.73
CA PRO A 107 -15.40 2.95 -4.63
C PRO A 107 -16.37 1.86 -5.10
N VAL A 108 -15.86 0.67 -5.40
CA VAL A 108 -16.65 -0.43 -6.02
C VAL A 108 -17.15 -1.48 -5.02
N LEU A 109 -16.53 -1.57 -3.85
CA LEU A 109 -16.96 -2.44 -2.75
C LEU A 109 -17.51 -1.59 -1.60
N PRO A 110 -18.41 -2.08 -0.74
CA PRO A 110 -18.79 -1.37 0.47
C PRO A 110 -17.57 -1.17 1.38
N ARG A 111 -17.51 -0.02 2.08
CA ARG A 111 -16.57 0.13 3.19
C ARG A 111 -17.05 -0.75 4.33
N GLU A 112 -16.14 -1.54 4.91
CA GLU A 112 -16.39 -2.15 6.21
C GLU A 112 -16.56 -0.99 7.21
N GLN A 113 -17.80 -0.70 7.56
CA GLN A 113 -18.08 0.20 8.67
C GLN A 113 -17.57 -0.51 9.91
N ASN A 114 -16.53 0.05 10.54
CA ASN A 114 -16.18 -0.35 11.90
C ASN A 114 -17.44 -0.16 12.74
N ILE A 115 -18.10 -1.26 13.11
CA ILE A 115 -19.15 -1.23 14.11
C ILE A 115 -18.44 -0.85 15.41
N VAL A 116 -18.38 0.44 15.70
CA VAL A 116 -17.96 0.92 17.01
C VAL A 116 -19.10 0.58 17.93
N ALA A 117 -18.97 -0.52 18.69
CA ALA A 117 -19.85 -0.77 19.82
C ALA A 117 -19.67 0.42 20.78
N ALA A 118 -20.73 1.22 20.90
CA ALA A 118 -20.83 2.36 21.81
C ALA A 118 -21.01 1.88 23.26
#